data_AF-A0A6B2NWN2-F1
#
_entry.id   AF-A0A6B2NWN2-F1
#
_cell.length_a   1.000
_cell.length_b   1.000
_cell.length_c   1.000
_cell.angle_alpha   90.00
_cell.angle_beta   90.00
_cell.angle_gamma   90.00
#
_symmetry.space_group_name_H-M   'P 1'
#
loop_
_entity.id
_entity.type
_entity.pdbx_description
1 polymer ?
#
loop_
_entity_poly.entity_id
_entity_poly.type
_entity_poly.pdbx_seq_one_letter_code
_entity_poly.pdbx_strand_id
1 'polypeptide(L)'
;MSSKPSDLAPQADRLVFSRFTQTDAPAFACVLSDPEVTRSIMAKATTPEQCLECAQQRIAWHNSNWDTEGYGVWALREQLPDGSPSDTIIGWCGLTSTSHGPTPEILYGFARSHWGGGLATEAARATINWAFEGDICDNIDAVIFGVLNPGSSAVAGKLGMTRTGKMRFADFLPEQQLGRDVLDYEIWRLGKGACLDFRSLLFQAPFKAGLLVSAGVAGETGTLTDLLAAAHKHPDGGDVDDTEIDRIVSEAFGRGIRDCDLDVFRISRLDWAEGRGV
;
A
#
# COMPACT_ATOMS: atom_id res chain seq x y z
N MET A 1 -20.83 -12.82 23.84
CA MET A 1 -20.82 -11.48 23.20
C MET A 1 -19.85 -11.60 22.06
N SER A 2 -20.33 -11.62 20.81
CA SER A 2 -19.45 -11.70 19.64
C SER A 2 -18.69 -10.38 19.57
N SER A 3 -17.37 -10.43 19.61
CA SER A 3 -16.51 -9.28 19.35
C SER A 3 -16.91 -8.65 18.02
N LYS A 4 -16.98 -7.33 17.95
CA LYS A 4 -17.15 -6.65 16.66
C LYS A 4 -15.92 -6.97 15.80
N PRO A 5 -16.03 -7.04 14.46
CA PRO A 5 -14.86 -7.24 13.59
C PRO A 5 -13.73 -6.22 13.84
N SER A 6 -14.08 -5.03 14.35
CA SER A 6 -13.17 -3.98 14.82
C SER A 6 -12.24 -4.39 15.97
N ASP A 7 -12.53 -5.48 16.68
CA ASP A 7 -11.82 -5.88 17.89
C ASP A 7 -10.59 -6.77 17.60
N LEU A 8 -10.46 -7.26 16.37
CA LEU A 8 -9.33 -8.10 15.93
C LEU A 8 -8.51 -7.35 14.89
N ALA A 9 -7.19 -7.34 15.07
CA ALA A 9 -6.28 -6.69 14.14
C ALA A 9 -6.18 -7.47 12.81
N PRO A 10 -5.84 -6.79 11.69
CA PRO A 10 -5.60 -7.45 10.41
C PRO A 10 -4.60 -8.59 10.51
N GLN A 11 -4.82 -9.64 9.73
CA GLN A 11 -3.94 -10.80 9.67
C GLN A 11 -2.97 -10.67 8.50
N ALA A 12 -1.69 -10.87 8.78
CA ALA A 12 -0.61 -10.83 7.81
C ALA A 12 0.43 -11.91 8.17
N ASP A 13 1.26 -12.28 7.20
CA ASP A 13 2.20 -13.40 7.37
C ASP A 13 3.45 -12.96 8.16
N ARG A 14 3.91 -11.74 7.93
CA ARG A 14 5.18 -11.21 8.44
C ARG A 14 5.02 -10.01 9.38
N LEU A 15 3.78 -9.56 9.59
CA LEU A 15 3.49 -8.31 10.28
C LEU A 15 2.48 -8.50 11.39
N VAL A 16 2.80 -7.90 12.55
CA VAL A 16 1.87 -7.77 13.66
C VAL A 16 1.33 -6.35 13.71
N PHE A 17 0.01 -6.23 13.75
CA PHE A 17 -0.73 -4.98 13.84
C PHE A 17 -1.11 -4.71 15.29
N SER A 18 -0.76 -3.54 15.83
CA SER A 18 -1.20 -3.12 17.16
C SER A 18 -1.54 -1.64 17.20
N ARG A 19 -2.39 -1.21 18.14
CA ARG A 19 -2.60 0.22 18.37
C ARG A 19 -1.28 0.87 18.75
N PHE A 20 -1.10 2.12 18.33
CA PHE A 20 0.03 2.91 18.80
C PHE A 20 -0.11 3.20 20.30
N THR A 21 1.03 3.18 20.97
CA THR A 21 1.19 3.59 22.36
C THR A 21 2.19 4.75 22.43
N GLN A 22 2.18 5.53 23.51
CA GLN A 22 3.17 6.60 23.65
C GLN A 22 4.61 6.11 23.79
N THR A 23 4.81 4.85 24.17
CA THR A 23 6.14 4.24 24.18
C THR A 23 6.69 4.02 22.76
N ASP A 24 5.85 4.06 21.73
CA ASP A 24 6.27 3.94 20.33
C ASP A 24 6.87 5.23 19.77
N ALA A 25 6.62 6.37 20.41
CA ALA A 25 7.00 7.69 19.88
C ALA A 25 8.49 7.83 19.53
N PRO A 26 9.45 7.35 20.35
CA PRO A 26 10.88 7.43 19.99
C PRO A 26 11.23 6.60 18.75
N ALA A 27 10.75 5.35 18.66
CA ALA A 27 11.00 4.50 17.50
C ALA A 27 10.33 5.07 16.24
N PHE A 28 9.12 5.61 16.38
CA PHE A 28 8.42 6.26 15.27
C PHE A 28 9.12 7.53 14.80
N ALA A 29 9.66 8.32 15.73
CA ALA A 29 10.45 9.50 15.42
C ALA A 29 11.70 9.13 14.59
N CYS A 30 12.35 7.98 14.87
CA CYS A 30 13.45 7.50 14.04
C CYS A 30 13.00 7.24 12.59
N VAL A 31 11.84 6.62 12.38
CA VAL A 31 11.28 6.39 11.03
C VAL A 31 10.95 7.72 10.34
N LEU A 32 10.33 8.65 11.06
CA LEU A 32 9.97 9.98 10.54
C LEU A 32 11.16 10.93 10.39
N SER A 33 12.33 10.58 10.91
CA SER A 33 13.55 11.37 10.72
C SER A 33 14.21 11.15 9.36
N ASP A 34 13.86 10.07 8.65
CA ASP A 34 14.40 9.78 7.32
C ASP A 34 13.72 10.68 6.26
N PRO A 35 14.47 11.56 5.56
CA PRO A 35 13.92 12.42 4.53
C PRO A 35 13.28 11.65 3.37
N GLU A 36 13.76 10.44 3.06
CA GLU A 36 13.14 9.60 2.03
C GLU A 36 11.76 9.12 2.45
N VAL A 37 11.56 8.82 3.74
CA VAL A 37 10.25 8.43 4.27
C VAL A 37 9.31 9.63 4.30
N THR A 38 9.81 10.80 4.70
CA THR A 38 8.97 11.98 4.90
C THR A 38 8.65 12.79 3.65
N ARG A 39 9.42 12.63 2.56
CA ARG A 39 9.24 13.39 1.31
C ARG A 39 7.83 13.31 0.72
N SER A 40 7.10 12.22 0.94
CA SER A 40 5.75 12.02 0.42
C SER A 40 4.63 12.24 1.45
N ILE A 41 4.95 12.27 2.75
CA ILE A 41 3.96 12.45 3.84
C ILE A 41 4.04 13.83 4.49
N MET A 42 4.83 14.74 3.89
CA MET A 42 4.86 16.17 4.18
C MET A 42 5.16 16.53 5.65
N ALA A 43 5.73 15.59 6.41
CA ALA A 43 6.25 15.84 7.75
C ALA A 43 7.59 16.57 7.62
N LYS A 44 7.66 17.82 8.08
CA LYS A 44 8.92 18.58 8.15
C LYS A 44 9.39 18.64 9.59
N ALA A 45 10.06 17.58 10.02
CA ALA A 45 10.82 17.59 11.26
C ALA A 45 12.30 17.53 10.90
N THR A 46 13.08 18.53 11.32
CA THR A 46 14.51 18.65 10.98
C THR A 46 15.43 18.47 12.18
N THR A 47 14.87 18.41 13.40
CA THR A 47 15.60 18.06 14.64
C THR A 47 15.00 16.83 15.32
N PRO A 48 15.76 16.11 16.16
CA PRO A 48 15.25 14.98 16.93
C PRO A 48 14.00 15.32 17.77
N GLU A 49 13.96 16.51 18.38
CA GLU A 49 12.84 16.99 19.20
C GLU A 49 11.59 17.18 18.35
N GLN A 50 11.74 17.79 17.16
CA GLN A 50 10.64 17.95 16.21
C GLN A 50 10.16 16.60 15.67
N CYS A 51 11.06 15.63 15.46
CA CYS A 51 10.69 14.28 15.01
C CYS A 51 9.86 13.57 16.09
N LEU A 52 10.26 13.72 17.35
CA LEU A 52 9.53 13.16 18.49
C LEU A 52 8.15 13.81 18.66
N GLU A 53 8.06 15.14 18.57
CA GLU A 53 6.79 15.85 18.62
C GLU A 53 5.87 15.43 17.45
N CYS A 54 6.42 15.34 16.23
CA CYS A 54 5.68 14.88 15.05
C CYS A 54 5.18 13.44 15.23
N ALA A 55 6.00 12.55 15.78
CA ALA A 55 5.60 11.18 16.09
C ALA A 55 4.45 11.14 17.10
N GLN A 56 4.52 11.92 18.18
CA GLN A 56 3.46 11.98 19.20
C GLN A 56 2.14 12.52 18.62
N GLN A 57 2.21 13.57 17.80
CA GLN A 57 1.03 14.14 17.14
C GLN A 57 0.40 13.14 16.17
N ARG A 58 1.22 12.44 15.36
CA ARG A 58 0.73 11.40 14.45
C ARG A 58 0.14 10.21 15.19
N ILE A 59 0.74 9.77 16.29
CA ILE A 59 0.18 8.71 17.15
C ILE A 59 -1.20 9.12 17.68
N ALA A 60 -1.34 10.35 18.18
CA ALA A 60 -2.62 10.85 18.67
C ALA A 60 -3.68 10.90 17.56
N TRP A 61 -3.31 11.40 16.38
CA TRP A 61 -4.21 11.44 15.21
C TRP A 61 -4.61 10.04 14.71
N HIS A 62 -3.65 9.13 14.59
CA HIS A 62 -3.91 7.74 14.22
C HIS A 62 -4.83 7.05 15.23
N ASN A 63 -4.70 7.39 16.51
CA ASN A 63 -5.52 6.81 17.55
C ASN A 63 -6.92 7.43 17.66
N SER A 64 -7.11 8.71 17.31
CA SER A 64 -8.41 9.39 17.47
C SER A 64 -9.53 8.74 16.64
N ASN A 65 -9.20 8.20 15.47
CA ASN A 65 -10.19 7.59 14.59
C ASN A 65 -10.73 6.28 15.15
N TRP A 66 -9.95 5.54 15.96
CA TRP A 66 -10.44 4.31 16.59
C TRP A 66 -11.67 4.57 17.44
N ASP A 67 -11.70 5.71 18.12
CA ASP A 67 -12.75 6.06 19.07
C ASP A 67 -13.98 6.66 18.36
N THR A 68 -13.80 7.33 17.21
CA THR A 68 -14.89 7.98 16.48
C THR A 68 -15.46 7.13 15.34
N GLU A 69 -14.61 6.44 14.58
CA GLU A 69 -14.98 5.71 13.36
C GLU A 69 -15.00 4.19 13.55
N GLY A 70 -14.41 3.67 14.63
CA GLY A 70 -14.22 2.22 14.82
C GLY A 70 -13.09 1.62 13.98
N TYR A 71 -12.31 2.46 13.29
CA TYR A 71 -11.09 2.09 12.57
C TYR A 71 -10.02 3.16 12.74
N GLY A 72 -8.77 2.83 12.47
CA GLY A 72 -7.65 3.76 12.59
C GLY A 72 -6.39 3.19 11.96
N VAL A 73 -5.24 3.77 12.31
CA VAL A 73 -3.94 3.33 11.81
C VAL A 73 -3.19 2.57 12.90
N TRP A 74 -2.73 1.37 12.55
CA TRP A 74 -1.92 0.52 13.41
C TRP A 74 -0.44 0.83 13.27
N ALA A 75 0.30 0.62 14.36
CA ALA A 75 1.72 0.39 14.32
C ALA A 75 2.00 -1.01 13.78
N LEU A 76 3.04 -1.13 12.94
CA LEU A 76 3.47 -2.40 12.37
C LEU A 76 4.80 -2.83 12.98
N ARG A 77 4.88 -4.09 13.37
CA ARG A 77 6.09 -4.77 13.85
C ARG A 77 6.33 -6.02 13.01
N GLU A 78 7.57 -6.45 12.94
CA GLU A 78 7.88 -7.75 12.34
C GLU A 78 7.36 -8.87 13.22
N GLN A 79 6.82 -9.92 12.60
CA GLN A 79 6.49 -11.15 13.29
C GLN A 79 7.75 -12.02 13.41
N LEU A 80 8.13 -12.35 14.64
CA LEU A 80 9.26 -13.21 14.96
C LEU A 80 8.91 -14.69 14.74
N PRO A 81 9.91 -15.61 14.67
CA PRO A 81 9.66 -17.04 14.41
C PRO A 81 8.74 -17.74 15.42
N ASP A 82 8.65 -17.23 16.64
CA ASP A 82 7.74 -17.73 17.68
C ASP A 82 6.32 -17.12 17.61
N GLY A 83 6.05 -16.27 16.62
CA GLY A 83 4.79 -15.57 16.42
C GLY A 83 4.65 -14.28 17.23
N SER A 84 5.64 -13.91 18.04
CA SER A 84 5.62 -12.66 18.80
C SER A 84 6.01 -11.46 17.92
N PRO A 85 5.56 -10.24 18.25
CA PRO A 85 6.03 -9.06 17.54
C PRO A 85 7.45 -8.66 17.98
N SER A 86 8.24 -8.10 17.07
CA SER A 86 9.49 -7.42 17.43
C SER A 86 9.22 -6.18 18.30
N ASP A 87 10.20 -5.78 19.12
CA ASP A 87 10.02 -4.64 20.04
C ASP A 87 9.92 -3.29 19.32
N THR A 88 10.39 -3.20 18.08
CA THR A 88 10.52 -1.95 17.34
C THR A 88 9.47 -1.86 16.24
N ILE A 89 8.77 -0.72 16.18
CA ILE A 89 7.90 -0.45 15.04
C ILE A 89 8.73 -0.25 13.77
N ILE A 90 8.27 -0.84 12.69
CA ILE A 90 8.92 -0.77 11.37
C ILE A 90 8.09 0.02 10.36
N GLY A 91 6.87 0.40 10.75
CA GLY A 91 5.95 1.12 9.88
C GLY A 91 4.59 1.32 10.52
N TRP A 92 3.64 1.73 9.69
CA TRP A 92 2.25 1.92 10.02
C TRP A 92 1.38 1.54 8.83
N CYS A 93 0.16 1.08 9.10
CA CYS A 93 -0.87 0.90 8.08
C CYS A 93 -2.25 0.92 8.72
N GLY A 94 -3.25 1.42 8.01
CA GLY A 94 -4.65 1.36 8.43
C GLY A 94 -5.50 2.38 7.69
N LEU A 95 -6.69 2.65 8.23
CA LEU A 95 -7.66 3.57 7.62
C LEU A 95 -7.74 4.88 8.41
N THR A 96 -7.97 5.99 7.71
CA THR A 96 -8.31 7.28 8.30
C THR A 96 -9.59 7.85 7.71
N SER A 97 -10.41 8.50 8.55
CA SER A 97 -11.42 9.41 8.02
C SER A 97 -10.73 10.63 7.41
N THR A 98 -11.38 11.24 6.43
CA THR A 98 -10.84 12.39 5.73
C THR A 98 -11.84 13.54 5.74
N SER A 99 -11.35 14.77 5.62
CA SER A 99 -12.19 15.96 5.50
C SER A 99 -12.72 16.17 4.07
N HIS A 100 -12.20 15.43 3.09
CA HIS A 100 -12.46 15.63 1.67
C HIS A 100 -13.49 14.63 1.09
N GLY A 101 -14.03 13.72 1.91
CA GLY A 101 -15.11 12.84 1.49
C GLY A 101 -15.52 11.82 2.56
N PRO A 102 -16.62 11.09 2.34
CA PRO A 102 -17.10 10.06 3.27
C PRO A 102 -16.33 8.74 3.16
N THR A 103 -15.47 8.59 2.15
CA THR A 103 -14.72 7.36 1.90
C THR A 103 -13.45 7.35 2.75
N PRO A 104 -13.20 6.31 3.58
CA PRO A 104 -11.98 6.21 4.35
C PRO A 104 -10.75 6.12 3.43
N GLU A 105 -9.66 6.76 3.83
CA GLU A 105 -8.38 6.67 3.15
C GLU A 105 -7.48 5.62 3.80
N ILE A 106 -6.87 4.74 2.99
CA ILE A 106 -5.81 3.84 3.45
C ILE A 106 -4.46 4.55 3.48
N LEU A 107 -3.80 4.43 4.62
CA LEU A 107 -2.45 4.94 4.85
C LEU A 107 -1.51 3.76 5.06
N TYR A 108 -0.29 3.90 4.55
CA TYR A 108 0.81 3.00 4.86
C TYR A 108 2.14 3.72 4.73
N GLY A 109 3.11 3.31 5.54
CA GLY A 109 4.49 3.76 5.44
C GLY A 109 5.40 2.89 6.30
N PHE A 110 6.66 2.82 5.89
CA PHE A 110 7.65 1.92 6.49
C PHE A 110 8.98 2.64 6.63
N ALA A 111 9.78 2.22 7.61
CA ALA A 111 11.19 2.56 7.66
C ALA A 111 11.87 2.16 6.35
N ARG A 112 12.81 2.99 5.87
CA ARG A 112 13.47 2.78 4.58
C ARG A 112 14.17 1.42 4.48
N SER A 113 14.71 0.89 5.58
CA SER A 113 15.33 -0.44 5.65
C SER A 113 14.38 -1.59 5.34
N HIS A 114 13.06 -1.35 5.41
CA HIS A 114 12.01 -2.34 5.16
C HIS A 114 11.32 -2.15 3.80
N TRP A 115 11.82 -1.22 2.97
CA TRP A 115 11.33 -1.02 1.62
C TRP A 115 11.78 -2.16 0.71
N GLY A 116 11.05 -2.36 -0.38
CA GLY A 116 11.34 -3.43 -1.34
C GLY A 116 10.88 -4.82 -0.91
N GLY A 117 10.70 -5.09 0.39
CA GLY A 117 10.26 -6.40 0.89
C GLY A 117 8.77 -6.74 0.68
N GLY A 118 8.01 -5.92 -0.04
CA GLY A 118 6.57 -6.12 -0.26
C GLY A 118 5.68 -5.90 0.98
N LEU A 119 6.25 -5.46 2.11
CA LEU A 119 5.53 -5.29 3.38
C LEU A 119 4.39 -4.27 3.29
N ALA A 120 4.53 -3.21 2.50
CA ALA A 120 3.45 -2.24 2.28
C ALA A 120 2.25 -2.86 1.54
N THR A 121 2.49 -3.68 0.53
CA THR A 121 1.43 -4.40 -0.18
C THR A 121 0.76 -5.42 0.74
N GLU A 122 1.55 -6.16 1.53
CA GLU A 122 1.01 -7.11 2.49
C GLU A 122 0.15 -6.41 3.56
N ALA A 123 0.65 -5.33 4.16
CA ALA A 123 -0.06 -4.61 5.21
C ALA A 123 -1.35 -3.97 4.71
N ALA A 124 -1.29 -3.33 3.54
CA ALA A 124 -2.45 -2.70 2.94
C ALA A 124 -3.51 -3.73 2.51
N ARG A 125 -3.09 -4.89 1.96
CA ARG A 125 -4.00 -5.99 1.63
C ARG A 125 -4.68 -6.55 2.89
N ALA A 126 -3.91 -6.78 3.96
CA ALA A 126 -4.47 -7.25 5.23
C ALA A 126 -5.51 -6.25 5.78
N THR A 127 -5.20 -4.96 5.75
CA THR A 127 -6.10 -3.87 6.16
C THR A 127 -7.38 -3.82 5.32
N ILE A 128 -7.26 -3.94 4.00
CA ILE A 128 -8.40 -3.94 3.07
C ILE A 128 -9.30 -5.15 3.33
N ASN A 129 -8.73 -6.34 3.47
CA ASN A 129 -9.48 -7.56 3.77
C ASN A 129 -10.22 -7.42 5.10
N TRP A 130 -9.51 -6.97 6.15
CA TRP A 130 -10.11 -6.69 7.45
C TRP A 130 -11.29 -5.72 7.35
N ALA A 131 -11.14 -4.63 6.59
CA ALA A 131 -12.19 -3.63 6.43
C ALA A 131 -13.42 -4.17 5.71
N PHE A 132 -13.23 -4.94 4.64
CA PHE A 132 -14.32 -5.49 3.83
C PHE A 132 -15.00 -6.69 4.47
N GLU A 133 -14.23 -7.60 5.07
CA GLU A 133 -14.78 -8.75 5.81
C GLU A 133 -15.48 -8.30 7.09
N GLY A 134 -15.00 -7.23 7.71
CA GLY A 134 -15.58 -6.64 8.90
C GLY A 134 -16.74 -5.68 8.65
N ASP A 135 -17.18 -5.52 7.39
CA ASP A 135 -18.22 -4.56 6.98
C ASP A 135 -17.96 -3.12 7.47
N ILE A 136 -16.68 -2.72 7.56
CA ILE A 136 -16.25 -1.41 8.04
C ILE A 136 -16.59 -0.31 7.01
N CYS A 137 -16.41 -0.60 5.72
CA CYS A 137 -16.76 0.30 4.62
C CYS A 137 -16.97 -0.46 3.31
N ASP A 138 -17.66 0.18 2.35
CA ASP A 138 -17.87 -0.36 1.00
C ASP A 138 -16.80 0.08 -0.01
N ASN A 139 -16.06 1.15 0.31
CA ASN A 139 -15.02 1.71 -0.54
C ASN A 139 -13.85 2.21 0.30
N ILE A 140 -12.65 2.16 -0.27
CA ILE A 140 -11.41 2.67 0.32
C ILE A 140 -10.68 3.52 -0.72
N ASP A 141 -10.25 4.71 -0.32
CA ASP A 141 -9.43 5.61 -1.12
C ASP A 141 -7.95 5.54 -0.75
N ALA A 142 -7.07 5.88 -1.67
CA ALA A 142 -5.67 6.23 -1.40
C ALA A 142 -5.33 7.53 -2.14
N VAL A 143 -4.85 8.52 -1.40
CA VAL A 143 -4.42 9.81 -1.96
C VAL A 143 -2.91 9.78 -2.13
N ILE A 144 -2.47 9.70 -3.38
CA ILE A 144 -1.06 9.41 -3.68
C ILE A 144 -0.47 10.52 -4.52
N PHE A 145 0.66 11.07 -4.07
CA PHE A 145 1.42 11.99 -4.90
C PHE A 145 2.27 11.22 -5.92
N GLY A 146 1.64 10.67 -6.97
CA GLY A 146 2.26 9.66 -7.84
C GLY A 146 3.60 10.07 -8.48
N VAL A 147 3.77 11.35 -8.82
CA VAL A 147 5.02 11.88 -9.39
C VAL A 147 6.18 11.78 -8.38
N LEU A 148 5.93 12.04 -7.10
CA LEU A 148 6.96 11.96 -6.06
C LEU A 148 6.99 10.60 -5.35
N ASN A 149 5.91 9.81 -5.44
CA ASN A 149 5.76 8.53 -4.76
C ASN A 149 5.26 7.42 -5.69
N PRO A 150 6.05 7.04 -6.72
CA PRO A 150 5.69 5.97 -7.64
C PRO A 150 5.55 4.60 -6.95
N GLY A 151 6.24 4.41 -5.82
CA GLY A 151 6.14 3.19 -5.00
C GLY A 151 4.74 3.00 -4.42
N SER A 152 4.12 4.05 -3.90
CA SER A 152 2.74 4.01 -3.42
C SER A 152 1.74 3.78 -4.57
N SER A 153 1.92 4.42 -5.72
CA SER A 153 1.08 4.13 -6.91
C SER A 153 1.20 2.66 -7.35
N ALA A 154 2.40 2.07 -7.24
CA ALA A 154 2.60 0.65 -7.54
C ALA A 154 1.91 -0.26 -6.52
N VAL A 155 1.93 0.09 -5.22
CA VAL A 155 1.17 -0.63 -4.19
C VAL A 155 -0.33 -0.56 -4.48
N ALA A 156 -0.88 0.62 -4.77
CA ALA A 156 -2.29 0.80 -5.11
C ALA A 156 -2.71 -0.05 -6.33
N GLY A 157 -1.92 -0.04 -7.40
CA GLY A 157 -2.16 -0.88 -8.57
C GLY A 157 -2.15 -2.38 -8.24
N LYS A 158 -1.17 -2.87 -7.47
CA LYS A 158 -1.10 -4.29 -7.06
C LYS A 158 -2.31 -4.73 -6.23
N LEU A 159 -2.91 -3.81 -5.48
CA LEU A 159 -4.11 -4.06 -4.68
C LEU A 159 -5.39 -4.01 -5.52
N GLY A 160 -5.31 -3.75 -6.84
CA GLY A 160 -6.47 -3.60 -7.71
C GLY A 160 -7.17 -2.25 -7.58
N MET A 161 -6.57 -1.28 -6.90
CA MET A 161 -7.15 0.07 -6.84
C MET A 161 -7.12 0.68 -8.24
N THR A 162 -8.14 1.44 -8.59
CA THR A 162 -8.23 2.16 -9.85
C THR A 162 -8.11 3.65 -9.62
N ARG A 163 -7.45 4.36 -10.53
CA ARG A 163 -7.37 5.82 -10.46
C ARG A 163 -8.70 6.43 -10.87
N THR A 164 -9.39 7.08 -9.92
CA THR A 164 -10.73 7.66 -10.14
C THR A 164 -10.70 9.17 -10.32
N GLY A 165 -9.59 9.83 -9.99
CA GLY A 165 -9.49 11.27 -10.16
C GLY A 165 -8.15 11.87 -9.76
N LYS A 166 -8.19 13.19 -9.58
CA LYS A 166 -7.10 14.00 -9.04
C LYS A 166 -7.64 14.92 -7.96
N MET A 167 -6.79 15.27 -7.00
CA MET A 167 -7.06 16.29 -6.01
C MET A 167 -5.93 17.32 -6.07
N ARG A 168 -6.28 18.60 -6.20
CA ARG A 168 -5.25 19.64 -6.22
C ARG A 168 -4.58 19.68 -4.85
N PHE A 169 -3.30 19.95 -4.84
CA PHE A 169 -2.55 20.08 -3.59
C PHE A 169 -3.13 21.16 -2.67
N ALA A 170 -3.68 22.25 -3.23
CA ALA A 170 -4.39 23.29 -2.47
C ALA A 170 -5.62 22.77 -1.71
N ASP A 171 -6.31 21.76 -2.24
CA ASP A 171 -7.51 21.19 -1.62
C ASP A 171 -7.15 20.16 -0.52
N PHE A 172 -5.96 19.55 -0.62
CA PHE A 172 -5.45 18.58 0.36
C PHE A 172 -4.67 19.22 1.52
N LEU A 173 -3.82 20.21 1.22
CA LEU A 173 -2.99 20.94 2.20
C LEU A 173 -3.10 22.45 1.95
N PRO A 174 -4.25 23.06 2.31
CA PRO A 174 -4.51 24.45 2.02
C PRO A 174 -3.45 25.37 2.64
N GLU A 175 -2.80 25.00 3.73
CA GLU A 175 -1.83 25.85 4.44
C GLU A 175 -0.50 26.08 3.68
N GLN A 176 -0.14 25.24 2.69
CA GLN A 176 1.19 25.26 2.05
C GLN A 176 1.24 26.08 0.74
N GLN A 177 1.45 27.40 0.89
CA GLN A 177 1.32 28.42 -0.17
C GLN A 177 2.12 28.22 -1.47
N LEU A 178 3.29 27.57 -1.46
CA LEU A 178 4.15 27.49 -2.65
C LEU A 178 3.84 26.29 -3.59
N GLY A 179 3.17 25.25 -3.09
CA GLY A 179 2.81 24.04 -3.87
C GLY A 179 1.38 24.04 -4.40
N ARG A 180 0.59 25.09 -4.08
CA ARG A 180 -0.87 25.15 -4.25
C ARG A 180 -1.34 25.00 -5.70
N ASP A 181 -0.59 25.54 -6.66
CA ASP A 181 -1.11 25.76 -8.03
C ASP A 181 -0.49 24.84 -9.09
N VAL A 182 0.43 23.94 -8.70
CA VAL A 182 1.26 23.20 -9.67
C VAL A 182 1.20 21.68 -9.49
N LEU A 183 0.76 21.19 -8.35
CA LEU A 183 0.84 19.77 -7.98
C LEU A 183 -0.56 19.18 -7.74
N ASP A 184 -0.78 17.98 -8.28
CA ASP A 184 -1.98 17.19 -8.07
C ASP A 184 -1.62 15.87 -7.38
N TYR A 185 -2.45 15.47 -6.42
CA TYR A 185 -2.54 14.09 -5.96
C TYR A 185 -3.41 13.28 -6.90
N GLU A 186 -3.13 11.99 -6.98
CA GLU A 186 -3.97 10.98 -7.62
C GLU A 186 -4.89 10.39 -6.57
N ILE A 187 -6.19 10.28 -6.88
CA ILE A 187 -7.13 9.52 -6.05
C ILE A 187 -7.26 8.14 -6.66
N TRP A 188 -6.92 7.13 -5.87
CA TRP A 188 -7.09 5.72 -6.18
C TRP A 188 -8.22 5.17 -5.31
N ARG A 189 -9.13 4.36 -5.87
CA ARG A 189 -10.26 3.78 -5.15
C ARG A 189 -10.34 2.28 -5.37
N LEU A 190 -10.75 1.59 -4.31
CA LEU A 190 -11.12 0.18 -4.34
C LEU A 190 -12.51 0.01 -3.72
N GLY A 191 -13.42 -0.63 -4.45
CA GLY A 191 -14.72 -1.04 -3.93
C GLY A 191 -14.67 -2.45 -3.34
N LYS A 192 -15.57 -2.75 -2.42
CA LYS A 192 -15.76 -4.11 -1.90
C LYS A 192 -16.08 -5.08 -3.04
N GLY A 193 -15.32 -6.17 -3.13
CA GLY A 193 -15.43 -7.16 -4.22
C GLY A 193 -14.61 -6.87 -5.48
N ALA A 194 -13.97 -5.69 -5.58
CA ALA A 194 -13.21 -5.28 -6.77
C ALA A 194 -11.92 -6.08 -7.01
N CYS A 195 -11.32 -6.71 -5.98
CA CYS A 195 -10.13 -7.56 -6.17
C CYS A 195 -10.37 -8.79 -7.06
N LEU A 196 -11.62 -9.11 -7.37
CA LEU A 196 -12.03 -10.19 -8.28
C LEU A 196 -12.55 -9.64 -9.63
N ASP A 197 -12.50 -8.32 -9.85
CA ASP A 197 -12.99 -7.71 -11.08
C ASP A 197 -11.95 -7.75 -12.21
N PHE A 198 -12.46 -7.70 -13.44
CA PHE A 198 -11.64 -7.80 -14.65
C PHE A 198 -10.58 -6.70 -14.74
N ARG A 199 -10.92 -5.46 -14.35
CA ARG A 199 -9.99 -4.32 -14.42
C ARG A 199 -8.78 -4.51 -13.50
N SER A 200 -8.97 -5.08 -12.31
CA SER A 200 -7.88 -5.42 -11.39
C SER A 200 -6.97 -6.49 -11.98
N LEU A 201 -7.54 -7.50 -12.66
CA LEU A 201 -6.78 -8.56 -13.31
C LEU A 201 -5.91 -8.04 -14.46
N LEU A 202 -6.39 -7.05 -15.22
CA LEU A 202 -5.62 -6.40 -16.30
C LEU A 202 -4.33 -5.75 -15.82
N PHE A 203 -4.23 -5.37 -14.54
CA PHE A 203 -2.98 -4.89 -13.96
C PHE A 203 -2.17 -6.00 -13.29
N GLN A 204 -2.79 -6.76 -12.40
CA GLN A 204 -2.08 -7.69 -11.51
C GLN A 204 -1.39 -8.83 -12.27
N ALA A 205 -2.08 -9.44 -13.24
CA ALA A 205 -1.52 -10.57 -13.98
C ALA A 205 -0.37 -10.14 -14.91
N PRO A 206 -0.50 -9.07 -15.71
CA PRO A 206 0.60 -8.60 -16.54
C PRO A 206 1.78 -8.08 -15.74
N PHE A 207 1.54 -7.36 -14.64
CA PHE A 207 2.61 -6.94 -13.74
C PHE A 207 3.44 -8.14 -13.29
N LYS A 208 2.80 -9.16 -12.67
CA LYS A 208 3.47 -10.40 -12.23
C LYS A 208 4.19 -11.12 -13.36
N ALA A 209 3.60 -11.18 -14.54
CA ALA A 209 4.23 -11.80 -15.70
C ALA A 209 5.47 -11.03 -16.18
N GLY A 210 5.46 -9.71 -16.12
CA GLY A 210 6.65 -8.88 -16.37
C GLY A 210 7.78 -9.18 -15.38
N LEU A 211 7.44 -9.53 -14.15
CA LEU A 211 8.40 -9.88 -13.09
C LEU A 211 9.03 -11.25 -13.36
N LEU A 212 8.23 -12.22 -13.80
CA LEU A 212 8.73 -13.51 -14.28
C LEU A 212 9.67 -13.34 -15.49
N VAL A 213 9.36 -12.43 -16.40
CA VAL A 213 10.23 -12.10 -17.53
C VAL A 213 11.54 -11.47 -17.07
N SER A 214 11.49 -10.50 -16.15
CA SER A 214 12.69 -9.88 -15.58
C SER A 214 13.57 -10.89 -14.82
N ALA A 215 12.95 -11.89 -14.20
CA ALA A 215 13.63 -13.00 -13.55
C ALA A 215 14.17 -14.07 -14.54
N GLY A 216 13.98 -13.89 -15.86
CA GLY A 216 14.43 -14.82 -16.90
C GLY A 216 13.62 -16.13 -16.95
N VAL A 217 12.44 -16.17 -16.32
CA VAL A 217 11.57 -17.36 -16.28
C VAL A 217 10.75 -17.51 -17.55
N ALA A 218 10.45 -16.40 -18.24
CA ALA A 218 9.66 -16.37 -19.47
C ALA A 218 10.22 -15.36 -20.47
N GLY A 219 9.88 -15.54 -21.75
CA GLY A 219 10.27 -14.61 -22.82
C GLY A 219 9.33 -13.41 -22.90
N GLU A 220 9.89 -12.20 -23.02
CA GLU A 220 9.14 -10.94 -22.99
C GLU A 220 8.01 -10.87 -24.03
N THR A 221 8.37 -10.99 -25.32
CA THR A 221 7.41 -10.81 -26.42
C THR A 221 6.29 -11.86 -26.39
N GLY A 222 6.63 -13.13 -26.12
CA GLY A 222 5.64 -14.21 -26.04
C GLY A 222 4.67 -14.01 -24.89
N THR A 223 5.19 -13.68 -23.71
CA THR A 223 4.37 -13.48 -22.51
C THR A 223 3.40 -12.31 -22.67
N LEU A 224 3.87 -11.17 -23.19
CA LEU A 224 2.99 -10.03 -23.45
C LEU A 224 1.89 -10.36 -24.47
N THR A 225 2.24 -11.06 -25.54
CA THR A 225 1.27 -11.49 -26.57
C THR A 225 0.18 -12.37 -25.97
N ASP A 226 0.57 -13.34 -25.14
CA ASP A 226 -0.38 -14.26 -24.50
C ASP A 226 -1.30 -13.55 -23.49
N LEU A 227 -0.77 -12.60 -22.73
CA LEU A 227 -1.55 -11.79 -21.80
C LEU A 227 -2.61 -10.94 -22.50
N LEU A 228 -2.22 -10.25 -23.57
CA LEU A 228 -3.16 -9.44 -24.37
C LEU A 228 -4.24 -10.31 -25.01
N ALA A 229 -3.86 -11.47 -25.57
CA ALA A 229 -4.79 -12.41 -26.14
C ALA A 229 -5.76 -13.01 -25.09
N ALA A 230 -5.28 -13.25 -23.87
CA ALA A 230 -6.12 -13.72 -22.76
C ALA A 230 -7.07 -12.62 -22.26
N ALA A 231 -6.59 -11.38 -22.14
CA ALA A 231 -7.39 -10.23 -21.71
C ALA A 231 -8.57 -9.96 -22.65
N HIS A 232 -8.34 -9.92 -23.97
CA HIS A 232 -9.41 -9.71 -24.96
C HIS A 232 -10.46 -10.83 -25.01
N LYS A 233 -10.12 -12.03 -24.52
CA LYS A 233 -11.03 -13.19 -24.50
C LYS A 233 -11.71 -13.39 -23.14
N HIS A 234 -11.40 -12.56 -22.15
CA HIS A 234 -11.91 -12.75 -20.80
C HIS A 234 -13.43 -12.48 -20.75
N PRO A 235 -14.22 -13.38 -20.14
CA PRO A 235 -15.69 -13.28 -20.16
C PRO A 235 -16.23 -12.00 -19.51
N ASP A 236 -15.51 -11.46 -18.52
CA ASP A 236 -15.89 -10.26 -17.78
C ASP A 236 -15.40 -8.94 -18.43
N GLY A 237 -14.94 -8.99 -19.69
CA GLY A 237 -14.28 -7.87 -20.37
C GLY A 237 -15.19 -6.82 -21.01
N GLY A 238 -16.51 -7.04 -21.04
CA GLY A 238 -17.45 -6.32 -21.90
C GLY A 238 -17.51 -4.79 -21.76
N ASP A 239 -17.07 -4.24 -20.62
CA ASP A 239 -17.14 -2.80 -20.31
C ASP A 239 -15.80 -2.05 -20.47
N VAL A 240 -14.76 -2.71 -20.99
CA VAL A 240 -13.43 -2.11 -21.24
C VAL A 240 -13.12 -2.23 -22.72
N ASP A 241 -12.78 -1.13 -23.38
CA ASP A 241 -12.39 -1.17 -24.79
C ASP A 241 -11.01 -1.82 -24.99
N ASP A 242 -10.79 -2.45 -26.14
CA ASP A 242 -9.56 -3.16 -26.47
C ASP A 242 -8.30 -2.26 -26.40
N THR A 243 -8.44 -0.97 -26.73
CA THR A 243 -7.29 -0.04 -26.67
C THR A 243 -6.86 0.24 -25.23
N GLU A 244 -7.83 0.38 -24.33
CA GLU A 244 -7.58 0.52 -22.90
C GLU A 244 -7.05 -0.77 -22.28
N ILE A 245 -7.52 -1.94 -22.71
CA ILE A 245 -6.96 -3.25 -22.33
C ILE A 245 -5.48 -3.31 -22.72
N ASP A 246 -5.15 -3.05 -23.99
CA ASP A 246 -3.80 -3.07 -24.51
C ASP A 246 -2.87 -2.15 -23.71
N ARG A 247 -3.35 -0.93 -23.41
CA ARG A 247 -2.62 0.07 -22.65
C ARG A 247 -2.33 -0.40 -21.23
N ILE A 248 -3.35 -0.83 -20.48
CA ILE A 248 -3.21 -1.26 -19.08
C ILE A 248 -2.27 -2.46 -18.99
N VAL A 249 -2.48 -3.48 -19.83
CA VAL A 249 -1.69 -4.72 -19.83
C VAL A 249 -0.23 -4.41 -20.15
N SER A 250 0.04 -3.62 -21.20
CA SER A 250 1.40 -3.30 -21.62
C SER A 250 2.13 -2.42 -20.60
N GLU A 251 1.45 -1.42 -20.02
CA GLU A 251 2.03 -0.58 -18.98
C GLU A 251 2.36 -1.37 -17.71
N ALA A 252 1.43 -2.22 -17.26
CA ALA A 252 1.60 -3.07 -16.09
C ALA A 252 2.72 -4.09 -16.30
N PHE A 253 2.74 -4.76 -17.45
CA PHE A 253 3.80 -5.70 -17.83
C PHE A 253 5.18 -5.03 -17.89
N GLY A 254 5.28 -3.90 -18.58
CA GLY A 254 6.52 -3.14 -18.66
C GLY A 254 6.98 -2.60 -17.30
N ARG A 255 6.05 -2.22 -16.41
CA ARG A 255 6.35 -1.89 -15.01
C ARG A 255 6.92 -3.10 -14.27
N GLY A 256 6.30 -4.28 -14.41
CA GLY A 256 6.83 -5.51 -13.84
C GLY A 256 8.27 -5.81 -14.30
N ILE A 257 8.60 -5.55 -15.57
CA ILE A 257 9.96 -5.75 -16.08
C ILE A 257 10.95 -4.77 -15.47
N ARG A 258 10.63 -3.47 -15.50
CA ARG A 258 11.51 -2.37 -15.06
C ARG A 258 11.68 -2.31 -13.55
N ASP A 259 10.60 -2.57 -12.83
CA ASP A 259 10.54 -2.46 -11.39
C ASP A 259 10.59 -3.86 -10.76
N CYS A 260 11.55 -4.70 -11.18
CA CYS A 260 11.62 -6.09 -10.77
C CYS A 260 11.92 -6.32 -9.28
N ASP A 261 12.38 -5.26 -8.62
CA ASP A 261 12.53 -5.12 -7.18
C ASP A 261 11.18 -4.99 -6.44
N LEU A 262 10.05 -4.88 -7.15
CA LEU A 262 8.72 -4.73 -6.58
C LEU A 262 7.95 -6.06 -6.39
N ASP A 263 8.47 -7.22 -6.79
CA ASP A 263 7.79 -8.52 -6.63
C ASP A 263 8.61 -9.54 -5.87
N VAL A 264 8.93 -9.22 -4.62
CA VAL A 264 9.66 -10.13 -3.75
C VAL A 264 11.15 -10.18 -4.15
N PHE A 265 12.03 -9.48 -3.42
CA PHE A 265 13.47 -9.73 -3.53
C PHE A 265 13.74 -11.20 -3.17
N ARG A 266 14.04 -12.03 -4.19
CA ARG A 266 14.65 -13.37 -4.14
C ARG A 266 14.69 -14.03 -2.74
N ILE A 267 13.76 -14.95 -2.47
CA ILE A 267 14.17 -16.16 -1.76
C ILE A 267 14.94 -16.99 -2.79
N SER A 268 16.19 -17.32 -2.48
CA SER A 268 16.98 -18.22 -3.30
C SER A 268 16.24 -19.56 -3.43
N ARG A 269 16.14 -20.13 -4.63
CA ARG A 269 15.64 -21.50 -4.82
C ARG A 269 16.44 -22.56 -4.03
N LEU A 270 17.60 -22.20 -3.46
CA LEU A 270 18.38 -23.09 -2.59
C LEU A 270 17.72 -23.31 -1.21
N ASP A 271 16.82 -22.43 -0.75
CA ASP A 271 16.24 -22.51 0.60
C ASP A 271 15.02 -23.46 0.69
N TRP A 272 14.59 -24.07 -0.42
CA TRP A 272 13.50 -25.06 -0.44
C TRP A 272 13.99 -26.51 -0.40
N ALA A 273 15.25 -26.77 -0.77
CA ALA A 273 15.77 -28.13 -0.91
C ALA A 273 16.56 -28.62 0.31
N GLU A 274 17.08 -27.71 1.14
CA GLU A 274 17.93 -28.10 2.27
C GLU A 274 17.44 -27.45 3.56
N GLY A 275 16.62 -28.20 4.30
CA GLY A 275 16.39 -27.94 5.72
C GLY A 275 17.69 -28.08 6.52
N ARG A 276 18.57 -27.07 6.48
CA ARG A 276 19.73 -26.89 7.37
C ARG A 276 19.99 -25.39 7.54
N GLY A 277 19.80 -24.89 8.76
CA GLY A 277 19.87 -23.47 9.09
C GLY A 277 21.26 -22.87 9.27
N VAL A 278 21.29 -21.57 9.53
CA VAL A 278 21.90 -20.87 10.69
C VAL A 278 21.04 -19.66 10.99
#